data_AF-A0A1D8IQ99-F1
#
_entry.id   AF-A0A1D8IQ99-F1
#
_cell.length_a   1.000
_cell.length_b   1.000
_cell.length_c   1.000
_cell.angle_alpha   90.00
_cell.angle_beta   90.00
_cell.angle_gamma   90.00
#
_symmetry.space_group_name_H-M   'P 1'
#
loop_
_entity.id
_entity.type
_entity.pdbx_description
1 polymer ?
#
loop_
_entity_poly.entity_id
_entity_poly.type
_entity_poly.pdbx_seq_one_letter_code
_entity_poly.pdbx_strand_id
1 'polypeptide(L)'
;MNRTFTELLDEAHALPQGHGQDGVVQWHCFRHREDAAGFIPSIRLTEDQALVGGHTEDSLGPLWWVGVHVGNLGRWGNLQAVNKHGAGT
;
A
#
# COMPACT_ATOMS: atom_id res chain seq x y z
N MET A 1 4.55 -0.33 22.72
CA MET A 1 5.23 -1.17 21.72
C MET A 1 5.14 -0.43 20.39
N ASN A 2 6.26 0.08 19.88
CA ASN A 2 6.29 0.75 18.58
C ASN A 2 6.37 -0.34 17.51
N ARG A 3 5.25 -0.66 16.88
CA ARG A 3 5.22 -1.54 15.70
C ARG A 3 6.09 -0.88 14.63
N THR A 4 7.12 -1.56 14.15
CA THR A 4 7.92 -1.06 13.02
C THR A 4 7.13 -1.30 11.74
N PHE A 5 7.18 -0.34 10.82
CA PHE A 5 6.45 -0.45 9.56
C PHE A 5 6.88 -1.67 8.72
N THR A 6 8.01 -2.30 8.99
CA THR A 6 8.40 -3.54 8.32
C THR A 6 7.61 -4.77 8.78
N GLU A 7 7.02 -4.76 9.98
CA GLU A 7 6.26 -5.91 10.51
C GLU A 7 4.98 -6.18 9.71
N LEU A 8 4.41 -5.16 9.05
CA LEU A 8 3.26 -5.37 8.17
C LEU A 8 3.57 -6.34 7.04
N LEU A 9 4.82 -6.40 6.56
CA LEU A 9 5.24 -7.28 5.46
C LEU A 9 5.27 -8.76 5.83
N ASP A 10 5.15 -9.08 7.12
CA ASP A 10 5.07 -10.45 7.62
C ASP A 10 3.61 -10.89 7.82
N GLU A 11 2.65 -9.96 7.74
CA GLU A 11 1.21 -10.23 7.86
C GLU A 11 0.62 -10.62 6.50
N ALA A 12 -0.08 -11.77 6.47
CA ALA A 12 -0.80 -12.20 5.27
C ALA A 12 -1.98 -11.25 5.01
N HIS A 13 -1.96 -10.59 3.86
CA HIS A 13 -2.93 -9.55 3.51
C HIS A 13 -3.15 -9.52 1.99
N ALA A 14 -4.40 -9.76 1.57
CA ALA A 14 -4.80 -9.68 0.18
C ALA A 14 -4.53 -8.28 -0.41
N LEU A 15 -4.34 -8.23 -1.73
CA LEU A 15 -4.22 -6.96 -2.44
C LEU A 15 -5.52 -6.15 -2.36
N PRO A 16 -5.43 -4.81 -2.35
CA PRO A 16 -6.61 -3.94 -2.46
C PRO A 16 -7.40 -4.22 -3.74
N GLN A 17 -8.73 -4.12 -3.68
CA GLN A 17 -9.58 -4.35 -4.85
C GLN A 17 -9.59 -3.17 -5.85
N GLY A 18 -8.98 -2.04 -5.48
CA GLY A 18 -8.73 -0.89 -6.36
C GLY A 18 -9.93 0.00 -6.66
N HIS A 19 -11.07 -0.25 -6.03
CA HIS A 19 -12.24 0.63 -6.09
C HIS A 19 -12.30 1.63 -4.92
N GLY A 20 -11.23 1.73 -4.13
CA GLY A 20 -11.15 2.57 -2.93
C GLY A 20 -12.09 2.15 -1.80
N GLN A 21 -12.86 1.06 -1.95
CA GLN A 21 -13.77 0.55 -0.93
C GLN A 21 -13.04 0.08 0.33
N ASP A 22 -11.80 -0.37 0.17
CA ASP A 22 -10.92 -0.77 1.26
C ASP A 22 -10.15 0.42 1.88
N GLY A 23 -10.45 1.67 1.47
CA GLY A 23 -9.76 2.87 1.93
C GLY A 23 -8.32 3.03 1.42
N VAL A 24 -7.78 2.03 0.72
CA VAL A 24 -6.44 2.05 0.13
C VAL A 24 -6.48 2.78 -1.21
N VAL A 25 -5.77 3.90 -1.29
CA VAL A 25 -5.80 4.80 -2.45
C VAL A 25 -4.59 4.65 -3.36
N GLN A 26 -3.49 4.09 -2.85
CA GLN A 26 -2.28 3.83 -3.63
C GLN A 26 -1.58 2.62 -3.03
N TRP A 27 -1.04 1.74 -3.88
CA TRP A 27 -0.18 0.66 -3.43
C TRP A 27 0.85 0.30 -4.51
N HIS A 28 1.95 -0.32 -4.07
CA HIS A 28 3.01 -0.85 -4.92
C HIS A 28 3.28 -2.30 -4.54
N CYS A 29 3.49 -3.15 -5.54
CA CYS A 29 3.77 -4.56 -5.35
C CYS A 29 5.23 -4.88 -5.68
N PHE A 30 5.82 -5.81 -4.94
CA PHE A 30 7.21 -6.19 -4.99
C PHE A 30 7.36 -7.71 -4.97
N ARG A 31 8.35 -8.23 -5.69
CA ARG A 31 8.67 -9.67 -5.71
C ARG A 31 9.60 -10.09 -4.58
N HIS A 32 10.25 -9.16 -3.89
CA HIS A 32 11.05 -9.44 -2.71
C HIS A 32 10.61 -8.57 -1.53
N ARG A 33 10.66 -9.15 -0.33
CA ARG A 33 10.32 -8.47 0.92
C ARG A 33 11.24 -7.27 1.18
N GLU A 34 12.53 -7.42 0.86
CA GLU A 34 13.54 -6.39 1.07
C GLU A 34 13.28 -5.14 0.22
N ASP A 35 12.80 -5.32 -1.02
CA ASP A 35 12.43 -4.21 -1.91
C ASP A 35 11.24 -3.43 -1.33
N ALA A 36 10.22 -4.15 -0.85
CA ALA A 36 9.07 -3.55 -0.17
C ALA A 36 9.50 -2.81 1.11
N ALA A 37 10.38 -3.41 1.92
CA ALA A 37 10.92 -2.80 3.13
C ALA A 37 11.74 -1.54 2.83
N GLY A 38 12.54 -1.56 1.76
CA GLY A 38 13.31 -0.41 1.29
C GLY A 38 12.44 0.71 0.72
N PHE A 39 11.25 0.38 0.22
CA PHE A 39 10.29 1.37 -0.29
C PHE A 39 9.56 2.12 0.83
N ILE A 40 9.27 1.49 1.96
CA ILE A 40 8.50 2.09 3.07
C ILE A 40 8.99 3.49 3.48
N PRO A 41 10.30 3.75 3.70
CA PRO A 41 10.79 5.09 4.09
C PRO A 41 10.59 6.19 3.05
N SER A 42 10.32 5.83 1.78
CA SER A 42 10.05 6.78 0.71
C SER A 42 8.62 7.34 0.76
N ILE A 43 7.72 6.65 1.46
CA ILE A 43 6.32 7.06 1.57
C ILE A 43 6.22 8.23 2.55
N ARG A 44 5.58 9.31 2.10
CA ARG A 44 5.28 10.50 2.90
C ARG A 44 3.79 10.49 3.22
N LEU A 45 3.48 10.29 4.49
CA LEU A 45 2.11 10.29 4.99
C LEU A 45 1.73 11.69 5.49
N THR A 46 0.47 12.07 5.30
CA THR A 46 -0.17 13.21 5.97
C THR A 46 -0.98 12.74 7.18
N GLU A 47 -1.54 13.66 7.98
CA GLU A 47 -2.23 13.35 9.24
C GLU A 47 -3.44 12.38 9.09
N ASP A 48 -4.14 12.42 7.95
CA ASP A 48 -5.28 11.52 7.66
C ASP A 48 -4.89 10.22 6.92
N GLN A 49 -3.58 9.94 6.79
CA GLN A 49 -3.05 8.80 6.03
C GLN A 49 -2.34 7.80 6.94
N ALA A 50 -2.52 6.52 6.64
CA ALA A 50 -1.85 5.43 7.31
C ALA A 50 -1.13 4.53 6.30
N LEU A 51 0.03 3.99 6.70
CA LEU A 51 0.68 2.94 5.96
C LEU A 51 -0.06 1.62 6.18
N VAL A 52 -0.31 0.90 5.11
CA VAL A 52 -0.88 -0.46 5.11
C VAL A 52 -0.08 -1.35 4.17
N GLY A 53 -0.24 -2.66 4.30
CA GLY A 53 0.36 -3.61 3.38
C GLY A 53 0.39 -5.01 3.96
N GLY A 54 1.17 -5.86 3.31
CA GLY A 54 1.39 -7.24 3.72
C GLY A 54 1.93 -8.09 2.59
N HIS A 55 1.74 -9.40 2.72
CA HIS A 55 2.10 -10.35 1.68
C HIS A 55 0.92 -11.23 1.27
N THR A 56 0.96 -11.66 0.03
CA THR A 56 0.02 -12.62 -0.55
C THR A 56 0.78 -13.52 -1.54
N GLU A 57 0.06 -14.40 -2.22
CA GLU A 57 0.61 -15.27 -3.24
C GLU A 57 -0.23 -15.13 -4.52
N ASP A 58 0.45 -15.05 -5.66
CA ASP A 58 -0.18 -15.16 -6.97
C ASP A 58 0.36 -16.40 -7.71
N SER A 59 -0.07 -16.59 -8.96
CA SER A 59 0.37 -17.74 -9.77
C SER A 59 1.89 -17.79 -10.03
N LEU A 60 2.62 -16.72 -9.74
CA LEU A 60 4.08 -16.61 -9.89
C LEU A 60 4.81 -16.74 -8.54
N GLY A 61 4.08 -16.90 -7.43
CA GLY A 61 4.62 -17.09 -6.08
C GLY A 61 4.36 -15.89 -5.15
N PRO A 62 5.17 -15.75 -4.09
CA PRO A 62 4.99 -14.70 -3.09
C PRO A 62 5.04 -13.29 -3.69
N LEU A 63 4.23 -12.42 -3.10
CA LEU A 63 4.10 -11.03 -3.50
C LEU A 63 3.95 -10.17 -2.24
N TRP A 64 4.79 -9.15 -2.10
CA TRP A 64 4.67 -8.15 -1.05
C TRP A 64 4.06 -6.88 -1.61
N TRP A 65 3.32 -6.16 -0.78
CA TRP A 65 2.79 -4.88 -1.18
C TRP A 65 2.75 -3.90 -0.02
N VAL A 66 2.88 -2.63 -0.38
CA VAL A 66 2.82 -1.49 0.55
C VAL A 66 1.90 -0.46 -0.06
N GLY A 67 0.98 0.06 0.75
CA GLY A 67 0.01 1.04 0.32
C GLY A 67 -0.30 2.10 1.36
N VAL A 68 -1.10 3.06 0.93
CA VAL A 68 -1.57 4.19 1.75
C VAL A 68 -3.08 4.08 1.88
N HIS A 69 -3.54 4.01 3.13
CA HIS A 69 -4.95 4.06 3.50
C HIS A 69 -5.33 5.48 3.91
N VAL A 70 -6.49 5.96 3.46
CA VAL A 70 -7.05 7.25 3.91
C VAL A 70 -8.30 7.00 4.75
N GLY A 71 -8.41 7.70 5.89
CA GLY A 71 -9.57 7.53 6.78
C GLY A 71 -10.90 8.01 6.19
N ASN A 72 -10.87 8.91 5.20
CA ASN A 72 -12.07 9.41 4.54
C ASN A 72 -11.83 9.67 3.04
N LEU A 73 -12.30 8.75 2.21
CA LEU A 73 -12.21 8.83 0.74
C LEU A 73 -12.88 10.09 0.17
N GLY A 74 -14.02 10.50 0.74
CA GLY A 74 -14.78 11.67 0.29
C GLY A 74 -14.07 13.00 0.56
N ARG A 75 -13.24 13.05 1.61
CA ARG A 75 -12.42 14.22 1.96
C ARG A 75 -11.07 14.24 1.23
N TRP A 76 -10.55 13.08 0.85
CA TRP A 76 -9.33 12.94 0.03
C TRP A 76 -9.50 13.54 -1.38
N GLY A 77 -10.74 13.60 -1.88
CA GLY A 77 -11.12 14.51 -2.96
C GLY A 77 -10.64 14.15 -4.37
N ASN A 78 -9.90 13.03 -4.55
CA ASN A 78 -9.37 12.64 -5.86
C ASN A 78 -9.53 11.13 -6.14
N LEU A 79 -10.77 10.65 -6.15
CA LEU A 79 -11.12 9.26 -6.46
C LEU A 79 -10.53 8.75 -7.79
N GLN A 80 -10.24 9.65 -8.74
CA GLN A 80 -9.62 9.31 -10.02
C GLN A 80 -8.10 9.03 -9.93
N ALA A 81 -7.48 9.32 -8.79
CA ALA A 81 -6.06 9.04 -8.55
C ALA A 81 -5.83 7.70 -7.84
N VAL A 82 -6.89 6.92 -7.54
CA VAL A 82 -6.76 5.61 -6.91
C VAL A 82 -5.92 4.70 -7.81
N ASN A 83 -4.76 4.30 -7.29
CA ASN A 83 -3.73 3.52 -7.97
C ASN A 83 -3.40 3.99 -9.40
N LYS A 84 -3.40 5.30 -9.61
CA LYS A 84 -2.80 5.85 -10.82
C LYS A 84 -1.29 5.75 -10.65
N HIS A 85 -0.69 4.69 -11.21
CA HIS A 85 0.72 4.72 -11.57
C HIS A 85 0.90 6.00 -12.38
N GLY A 86 1.67 6.96 -11.85
CA GLY A 86 2.06 8.13 -12.63
C GLY A 86 2.60 7.59 -13.94
N ALA A 87 1.89 7.83 -15.05
CA ALA A 87 2.44 7.64 -16.37
C ALA A 87 3.56 8.67 -16.46
N GLY A 88 4.76 8.26 -16.05
CA GLY A 88 5.98 9.01 -16.30
C GLY A 88 6.12 9.11 -17.81
N THR A 89 5.86 10.30 -18.32
CA THR A 89 6.38 10.76 -19.61
C THR A 89 7.89 10.76 -19.61
#